data_AF-A0A8C5XAA9-F1
#
_entry.id   AF-A0A8C5XAA9-F1
#
_cell.length_a   1.000
_cell.length_b   1.000
_cell.length_c   1.000
_cell.angle_alpha   90.00
_cell.angle_beta   90.00
_cell.angle_gamma   90.00
#
_symmetry.space_group_name_H-M   'P 1'
#
loop_
_entity.id
_entity.type
_entity.pdbx_description
1 polymer ?
#
loop_
_entity_poly.entity_id
_entity_poly.type
_entity_poly.pdbx_seq_one_letter_code
_entity_poly.pdbx_strand_id
1 'polypeptide(L)' 'RSNAKNSPDETYPYATTCNFTLLLPRYSSKKILKEKLLYAIGQNEGFVLA' A
#
# COMPACT_ATOMS: atom_id res chain seq x y z
N ARG A 1 -20.40 12.20 -8.44
CA ARG A 1 -19.52 11.52 -7.47
C ARG A 1 -18.27 11.12 -8.24
N SER A 2 -17.16 11.82 -8.05
CA SER A 2 -15.92 11.65 -8.84
C SER A 2 -15.33 10.25 -8.61
N ASN A 3 -15.43 9.37 -9.61
CA ASN A 3 -14.64 8.14 -9.67
C ASN A 3 -13.23 8.50 -10.15
N ALA A 4 -12.42 9.12 -9.28
CA ALA A 4 -10.99 9.22 -9.52
C ALA A 4 -10.42 7.80 -9.37
N LYS A 5 -10.16 7.15 -10.51
CA LYS A 5 -9.53 5.84 -10.55
C LYS A 5 -8.04 6.05 -10.23
N ASN A 6 -7.72 6.25 -8.95
CA ASN A 6 -6.33 6.34 -8.51
C ASN A 6 -5.63 5.05 -8.93
N SER A 7 -4.46 5.20 -9.55
CA SER A 7 -3.67 4.06 -9.99
C SER A 7 -3.34 3.19 -8.77
N PRO A 8 -3.33 1.85 -8.86
CA PRO A 8 -2.82 1.01 -7.77
C PRO A 8 -1.39 1.39 -7.37
N ASP A 9 -0.62 1.99 -8.29
CA ASP A 9 0.73 2.48 -8.08
C ASP A 9 0.82 3.73 -7.19
N GLU A 10 -0.29 4.45 -7.01
CA GLU A 10 -0.35 5.66 -6.18
C GLU A 10 -0.60 5.31 -4.71
N THR A 11 -1.26 4.19 -4.44
CA THR A 11 -1.61 3.73 -3.09
C THR A 11 -0.45 3.02 -2.38
N TYR A 12 -0.45 3.04 -1.04
CA TYR A 12 0.46 2.26 -0.22
C TYR A 12 -0.16 0.92 0.18
N PRO A 13 0.64 -0.12 0.48
CA PRO A 13 0.12 -1.34 1.09
C PRO A 13 -0.44 -1.04 2.48
N TYR A 14 -1.49 -1.76 2.86
CA TYR A 14 -2.15 -1.64 4.16
C TYR A 14 -2.14 -3.00 4.88
N ALA A 15 -2.09 -3.03 6.21
CA ALA A 15 -2.14 -4.27 6.98
C ALA A 15 -3.21 -4.18 8.07
N THR A 16 -4.04 -5.23 8.17
CA THR A 16 -4.89 -5.45 9.34
C THR A 16 -4.13 -6.33 10.32
N THR A 17 -3.62 -5.74 11.40
CA THR A 17 -2.82 -6.47 12.40
C THR A 17 -3.65 -7.49 13.19
N CYS A 18 -4.92 -7.18 13.49
CA CYS A 18 -5.82 -8.10 14.20
C CYS A 18 -6.02 -9.45 13.47
N ASN A 19 -5.90 -9.46 12.14
CA ASN A 19 -6.12 -10.64 11.30
C ASN A 19 -4.84 -11.09 10.57
N PHE A 20 -3.67 -10.57 10.94
CA PHE A 20 -2.37 -10.87 10.31
C PHE A 20 -2.39 -10.82 8.76
N THR A 21 -3.16 -9.88 8.20
CA THR A 21 -3.38 -9.80 6.75
C THR A 21 -2.71 -8.56 6.17
N LEU A 22 -1.95 -8.75 5.10
CA LEU A 22 -1.36 -7.68 4.29
C LEU A 22 -2.16 -7.53 2.98
N LEU A 23 -2.71 -6.34 2.77
CA LEU A 23 -3.43 -5.96 1.56
C LEU A 23 -2.45 -5.25 0.62
N LEU A 24 -2.18 -5.92 -0.51
CA LEU A 24 -1.22 -5.47 -1.50
C LEU A 24 -1.93 -5.02 -2.78
N PRO A 25 -1.81 -3.73 -3.17
CA PRO A 25 -2.28 -3.27 -4.47
C PRO A 25 -1.64 -4.06 -5.61
N ARG A 26 -2.37 -4.22 -6.72
CA ARG A 26 -1.87 -4.90 -7.92
C ARG A 26 -0.99 -3.95 -8.73
N TYR A 27 0.20 -3.68 -8.21
CA TYR A 27 1.16 -2.76 -8.83
C TYR A 27 1.53 -3.17 -10.26
N SER A 28 1.79 -2.18 -11.10
CA SER A 28 2.17 -2.41 -12.50
C SER A 28 3.56 -3.02 -12.67
N SER A 29 4.43 -2.91 -11.66
CA SER A 29 5.79 -3.49 -11.70
C SER A 29 6.33 -3.93 -10.33
N LYS A 30 7.26 -4.89 -10.37
CA LYS A 30 8.02 -5.34 -9.20
C LYS A 30 8.81 -4.20 -8.52
N LYS A 31 9.26 -3.22 -9.30
CA LYS A 31 10.00 -2.06 -8.80
C LYS A 31 9.13 -1.21 -7.86
N ILE A 32 7.93 -0.86 -8.30
CA ILE A 32 6.96 -0.07 -7.53
C ILE A 32 6.56 -0.81 -6.25
N LEU A 33 6.27 -2.11 -6.36
CA LEU A 33 5.98 -2.97 -5.21
C LEU A 33 7.07 -2.87 -4.14
N LYS A 34 8.34 -3.02 -4.53
CA LYS A 34 9.48 -2.98 -3.61
C LYS A 34 9.59 -1.61 -2.93
N GLU A 35 9.50 -0.53 -3.70
CA GLU A 35 9.64 0.84 -3.18
C GLU A 35 8.52 1.17 -2.18
N LYS A 36 7.27 0.89 -2.53
CA LYS A 36 6.10 1.15 -1.68
C LYS A 36 6.09 0.31 -0.40
N LEU A 37 6.46 -0.98 -0.50
CA LEU A 37 6.52 -1.86 0.66
C LEU A 37 7.62 -1.44 1.64
N LEU A 38 8.82 -1.17 1.13
CA LEU A 38 9.93 -0.70 1.98
C LEU A 38 9.61 0.63 2.65
N TYR A 39 8.94 1.53 1.94
CA TYR A 39 8.46 2.77 2.53
C TYR A 39 7.47 2.49 3.67
N ALA A 40 6.45 1.68 3.44
CA ALA A 40 5.40 1.41 4.43
C ALA A 40 5.88 0.70 5.71
N ILE A 41 6.94 -0.11 5.62
CA ILE A 41 7.55 -0.76 6.81
C ILE A 41 8.68 0.04 7.44
N GLY A 42 9.29 0.98 6.70
CA GLY A 42 10.40 1.81 7.17
C GLY A 42 9.96 3.10 7.85
N GLN A 43 8.82 3.65 7.43
CA GLN A 43 8.16 4.73 8.15
C GLN A 43 7.40 4.10 9.34
N ASN A 44 7.90 4.30 10.56
CA ASN A 44 7.33 3.80 11.81
C ASN A 44 5.94 4.43 12.16
N GLU A 45 5.18 4.87 11.16
CA GLU A 45 3.81 5.40 11.30
C GLU A 45 2.74 4.32 11.19
N GLY A 46 3.14 3.06 10.96
CA GLY A 46 2.23 1.93 10.81
C GLY A 46 1.48 1.97 9.50
N PHE A 47 0.92 0.83 9.10
CA PHE A 47 0.12 0.68 7.89
C PHE A 47 -1.24 1.39 7.98
N VAL A 48 -1.41 2.46 8.76
CA VAL A 48 -2.71 3.04 9.08
C VAL A 48 -2.69 4.53 8.81
N LEU A 49 -2.67 4.91 7.53
CA LEU A 49 -3.23 6.18 7.05
C LEU A 49 -3.51 6.00 5.55
N ALA A 50 -4.74 5.56 5.27
CA ALA A 50 -5.36 5.61 3.94
C ALA A 50 -6.13 6.93 3.79
#